data_AF-A0A3C0FWS7-F1
#
_entry.id   AF-A0A3C0FWS7-F1
#
_cell.length_a   1.000
_cell.length_b   1.000
_cell.length_c   1.000
_cell.angle_alpha   90.00
_cell.angle_beta   90.00
_cell.angle_gamma   90.00
#
_symmetry.space_group_name_H-M   'P 1'
#
loop_
_entity.id
_entity.type
_entity.pdbx_description
1 polymer ?
#
loop_
_entity_poly.entity_id
_entity_poly.type
_entity_poly.pdbx_seq_one_letter_code
_entity_poly.pdbx_strand_id
1 'polypeptide(L)'
;MASGRFSVHLAKTKQDLKAAQELRFEVFFGEFHAKAMTEQHSAGLDSDKFDAFCEHLLVVDNENDKKVIATTRLLLSQQKPADLSYIAQEEFS
;
A
#
# COMPACT_ATOMS: atom_id res chain seq x y z
N MET A 1 -17.41 -19.59 12.67
CA MET A 1 -17.02 -18.61 11.64
C MET A 1 -15.79 -19.17 10.97
N ALA A 2 -15.81 -19.41 9.66
CA ALA A 2 -14.64 -19.92 8.96
C ALA A 2 -13.50 -18.90 9.10
N SER A 3 -12.55 -19.18 9.98
CA SER A 3 -11.29 -18.43 9.99
C SER A 3 -10.48 -19.00 8.84
N GLY A 4 -10.83 -18.59 7.62
CA GLY A 4 -10.05 -18.94 6.44
C GLY A 4 -8.60 -18.50 6.64
N ARG A 5 -7.68 -19.22 6.00
CA ARG A 5 -6.24 -18.90 6.04
C ARG A 5 -5.98 -17.42 5.73
N PHE A 6 -6.73 -16.84 4.81
CA PHE A 6 -6.63 -15.43 4.46
C PHE A 6 -7.78 -14.61 5.04
N SER A 7 -7.47 -13.43 5.57
CA SER A 7 -8.44 -12.40 5.93
C SER A 7 -8.19 -11.11 5.17
N VAL A 8 -9.23 -10.27 5.05
CA VAL A 8 -9.16 -8.99 4.34
C VAL A 8 -9.70 -7.89 5.24
N HIS A 9 -8.98 -6.77 5.33
CA HIS A 9 -9.47 -5.59 6.05
C HIS A 9 -8.89 -4.28 5.48
N LEU A 10 -9.54 -3.17 5.78
CA LEU A 10 -8.98 -1.84 5.56
C LEU A 10 -7.95 -1.52 6.65
N ALA A 11 -6.90 -0.80 6.30
CA ALA A 11 -5.93 -0.26 7.24
C ALA A 11 -6.64 0.72 8.19
N LYS A 12 -6.45 0.54 9.50
CA LYS A 12 -7.04 1.39 10.54
C LYS A 12 -5.99 1.98 11.47
N THR A 13 -4.78 1.43 11.44
CA THR A 13 -3.68 1.81 12.32
C THR A 13 -2.46 2.22 11.51
N LYS A 14 -1.53 2.93 12.17
CA LYS A 14 -0.22 3.24 11.57
C LYS A 14 0.58 1.99 11.23
N GLN A 15 0.38 0.89 11.96
CA GLN A 15 1.04 -0.39 11.71
C GLN A 15 0.51 -1.04 10.43
N ASP A 16 -0.80 -0.98 10.20
CA ASP A 16 -1.41 -1.44 8.95
C ASP A 16 -0.85 -0.69 7.74
N LEU A 17 -0.80 0.66 7.85
CA LEU A 17 -0.26 1.49 6.79
C LEU A 17 1.22 1.20 6.53
N LYS A 18 2.02 1.06 7.60
CA LYS A 18 3.44 0.70 7.48
C LYS A 18 3.62 -0.65 6.77
N ALA A 19 2.85 -1.67 7.16
CA ALA A 19 2.92 -2.99 6.52
C ALA A 19 2.55 -2.94 5.03
N ALA A 20 1.57 -2.10 4.65
CA ALA A 20 1.23 -1.85 3.25
C ALA A 20 2.39 -1.20 2.48
N GLN A 21 3.04 -0.19 3.07
CA GLN A 21 4.16 0.54 2.48
C GLN A 21 5.41 -0.36 2.34
N GLU A 22 5.69 -1.20 3.33
CA GLU A 22 6.77 -2.20 3.29
C GLU A 22 6.54 -3.22 2.16
N LEU A 23 5.32 -3.77 2.06
CA LEU A 23 4.99 -4.74 1.02
C LEU A 23 5.05 -4.13 -0.38
N ARG A 24 4.55 -2.90 -0.56
CA ARG A 24 4.69 -2.18 -1.83
C ARG A 24 6.16 -2.00 -2.17
N PHE A 25 6.98 -1.54 -1.23
CA PHE A 25 8.42 -1.40 -1.43
C PHE A 25 9.08 -2.73 -1.84
N GLU A 26 8.77 -3.83 -1.13
CA GLU A 26 9.30 -5.18 -1.43
C GLU A 26 8.97 -5.61 -2.86
N VAL A 27 7.73 -5.42 -3.31
CA VAL A 27 7.26 -5.78 -4.65
C VAL A 27 7.88 -4.87 -5.73
N PHE A 28 7.83 -3.55 -5.54
CA PHE A 28 8.35 -2.59 -6.52
C PHE A 28 9.88 -2.64 -6.66
N PHE A 29 10.60 -2.85 -5.56
CA PHE A 29 12.06 -2.96 -5.59
C PHE A 29 12.53 -4.35 -6.04
N GLY A 30 11.83 -5.40 -5.59
CA GLY A 30 12.18 -6.79 -5.90
C GLY A 30 11.91 -7.18 -7.35
N GLU A 31 10.84 -6.67 -7.97
CA GLU A 31 10.47 -7.05 -9.33
C GLU A 31 10.91 -6.05 -10.42
N PHE A 32 10.96 -4.74 -10.13
CA PHE A 32 11.06 -3.74 -11.21
C PHE A 32 12.42 -3.05 -11.38
N HIS A 33 13.42 -3.27 -10.50
CA HIS A 33 14.69 -2.51 -10.50
C HIS A 33 14.47 -1.00 -10.72
N ALA A 34 13.31 -0.48 -10.29
CA ALA A 34 12.92 0.90 -10.52
C ALA A 34 13.97 1.75 -9.80
N LYS A 35 14.67 2.59 -10.57
CA LYS A 35 15.80 3.38 -10.08
C LYS A 35 15.38 4.11 -8.80
N ALA A 36 15.96 3.67 -7.68
CA ALA A 36 15.78 4.29 -6.37
C ALA A 36 16.09 5.79 -6.48
N MET A 37 15.06 6.62 -6.53
CA MET A 37 15.22 8.04 -6.85
C MET A 37 14.83 8.99 -5.70
N THR A 38 14.51 8.47 -4.50
CA THR A 38 14.11 9.32 -3.36
C THR A 38 14.60 8.80 -2.01
N GLU A 39 14.82 9.71 -1.06
CA GLU A 39 15.31 9.45 0.31
C GLU A 39 14.41 8.50 1.12
N GLN A 40 13.12 8.38 0.77
CA GLN A 40 12.18 7.44 1.41
C GLN A 40 12.55 5.97 1.17
N HIS A 41 13.31 5.67 0.12
CA HIS A 41 13.81 4.32 -0.17
C HIS A 41 14.80 3.81 0.89
N SER A 42 15.52 4.70 1.58
CA SER A 42 16.46 4.31 2.64
C SER A 42 15.77 3.72 3.88
N ALA A 43 14.47 3.97 4.04
CA ALA A 43 13.67 3.42 5.14
C ALA A 43 12.96 2.10 4.78
N GLY A 44 13.05 1.63 3.54
CA GLY A 44 12.35 0.43 3.07
C GLY A 44 10.83 0.57 2.97
N LEU A 45 10.33 1.79 2.76
CA LEU A 45 8.91 2.12 2.70
C LEU A 45 8.57 2.83 1.39
N ASP A 46 7.56 2.34 0.68
CA ASP A 46 6.90 3.06 -0.41
C ASP A 46 5.81 3.94 0.20
N SER A 47 6.17 5.15 0.62
CA SER A 47 5.21 6.13 1.14
C SER A 47 5.14 7.33 0.23
N ASP A 48 3.93 7.83 -0.01
CA ASP A 48 3.73 9.01 -0.86
C ASP A 48 2.57 9.88 -0.36
N LYS A 49 2.37 11.03 -1.03
CA LYS A 49 1.30 11.99 -0.73
C LYS A 49 -0.11 11.39 -0.88
N PHE A 50 -0.27 10.30 -1.63
CA PHE A 50 -1.57 9.66 -1.87
C PHE A 50 -2.01 8.78 -0.70
N ASP A 51 -1.07 8.32 0.14
CA ASP A 51 -1.38 7.48 1.30
C ASP A 51 -2.41 8.08 2.24
N ALA A 52 -2.43 9.42 2.35
CA ALA A 52 -3.37 10.17 3.19
C ALA A 52 -4.80 10.22 2.63
N PHE A 53 -4.97 9.95 1.33
CA PHE A 53 -6.25 10.05 0.63
C PHE A 53 -6.81 8.70 0.18
N CYS A 54 -6.00 7.65 0.27
CA CYS A 54 -6.40 6.30 -0.10
C CYS A 54 -6.83 5.51 1.13
N GLU A 55 -7.89 4.73 0.97
CA GLU A 55 -8.10 3.57 1.82
C GLU A 55 -7.14 2.46 1.37
N HIS A 56 -6.55 1.73 2.30
CA HIS A 56 -5.59 0.66 2.00
C HIS A 56 -6.23 -0.68 2.34
N LEU A 57 -6.53 -1.49 1.33
CA LEU A 57 -7.09 -2.83 1.51
C LEU A 57 -5.96 -3.83 1.64
N LEU A 58 -5.92 -4.54 2.77
CA LEU A 58 -4.88 -5.50 3.11
C LEU A 58 -5.43 -6.93 3.09
N VAL A 59 -4.64 -7.85 2.54
CA VAL A 59 -4.86 -9.29 2.66
C VAL A 59 -3.82 -9.85 3.60
N VAL A 60 -4.28 -10.55 4.64
CA VAL A 60 -3.46 -11.07 5.73
C VAL A 60 -3.49 -12.59 5.75
N ASP A 61 -2.33 -13.23 5.83
CA ASP A 61 -2.21 -14.67 6.09
C ASP A 61 -2.24 -14.93 7.61
N ASN A 62 -3.38 -15.46 8.09
CA ASN A 62 -3.63 -15.72 9.50
C ASN A 62 -2.78 -16.88 10.04
N GLU A 63 -2.22 -17.73 9.17
CA GLU A 63 -1.35 -18.85 9.56
C GLU A 63 0.13 -18.48 9.55
N ASN A 64 0.48 -17.33 8.96
CA ASN A 64 1.86 -16.85 8.84
C ASN A 64 2.05 -15.53 9.59
N ASP A 65 1.94 -15.59 10.92
CA ASP A 65 2.16 -14.45 11.84
C ASP A 65 1.35 -13.18 11.49
N LYS A 66 0.17 -13.35 10.87
CA LYS A 66 -0.66 -12.25 10.37
C LYS A 66 0.11 -11.32 9.42
N LYS A 67 1.02 -11.88 8.62
CA LYS A 67 1.76 -11.13 7.60
C LYS A 67 0.79 -10.60 6.54
N VAL A 68 0.95 -9.33 6.16
CA VAL A 68 0.29 -8.77 4.99
C VAL A 68 0.96 -9.34 3.74
N ILE A 69 0.17 -10.00 2.89
CA ILE A 69 0.65 -10.71 1.69
C ILE A 69 0.19 -10.06 0.38
N ALA A 70 -0.81 -9.17 0.45
CA ALA A 70 -1.22 -8.33 -0.68
C ALA A 70 -1.81 -7.02 -0.15
N THR A 71 -1.66 -5.96 -0.94
CA THR A 71 -2.25 -4.65 -0.64
C THR A 71 -2.71 -3.96 -1.92
N THR A 72 -3.79 -3.18 -1.84
CA THR A 72 -4.20 -2.27 -2.90
C THR A 72 -4.73 -0.97 -2.32
N ARG A 73 -4.51 0.13 -3.06
CA ARG A 73 -5.02 1.46 -2.71
C ARG A 73 -6.36 1.70 -3.38
N LEU A 74 -7.31 2.17 -2.60
CA LEU A 74 -8.64 2.57 -3.07
C LEU A 74 -8.76 4.08 -2.86
N LEU A 75 -8.70 4.84 -3.96
CA LEU A 75 -8.98 6.27 -3.93
C LEU A 75 -10.48 6.47 -4.18
N LEU A 76 -11.22 6.73 -3.10
CA LEU A 76 -12.66 6.97 -3.20
C LEU A 76 -12.91 8.36 -3.79
N SER A 77 -13.86 8.48 -4.72
CA SER A 77 -14.15 9.75 -5.41
C SER A 77 -14.49 10.90 -4.47
N GLN A 78 -15.04 10.61 -3.29
CA GLN A 78 -15.34 11.59 -2.24
C GLN A 78 -14.10 12.09 -1.49
N GLN A 79 -13.04 11.29 -1.44
CA GLN A 79 -11.79 11.60 -0.73
C GLN A 79 -10.73 12.22 -1.66
N LYS A 80 -10.97 12.25 -2.98
CA LYS A 80 -10.07 12.86 -3.95
C LYS A 80 -10.04 14.38 -3.78
N PRO A 81 -8.89 14.99 -3.46
CA PRO A 81 -8.76 16.43 -3.50
C PRO A 81 -9.01 16.93 -4.94
N ALA A 82 -9.61 18.11 -5.07
CA ALA A 82 -9.84 18.73 -6.38
C ALA A 82 -8.53 18.92 -7.16
N ASP A 83 -7.44 19.18 -6.45
CA ASP A 83 -6.09 19.46 -6.98
C ASP A 83 -5.23 18.20 -7.21
N LEU A 84 -5.66 17.02 -6.76
CA LEU A 84 -4.89 15.78 -6.94
C LEU A 84 -5.28 15.06 -8.23
N SER A 85 -4.35 14.88 -9.16
CA SER A 85 -4.54 13.99 -10.31
C SER A 85 -4.82 12.56 -9.87
N TYR A 86 -5.47 11.77 -10.72
CA TYR A 86 -5.67 10.34 -10.42
C TYR A 86 -4.32 9.62 -10.45
N ILE A 87 -4.10 8.65 -9.55
CA ILE A 87 -2.80 7.94 -9.40
C ILE A 87 -2.31 7.39 -10.76
N ALA A 88 -3.21 6.86 -11.60
CA ALA A 88 -2.85 6.35 -12.93
C ALA A 88 -2.40 7.42 -13.93
N GLN A 89 -2.57 8.72 -13.66
CA GLN A 89 -2.08 9.79 -14.54
C GLN A 89 -0.62 10.17 -14.23
N GLU A 90 -0.14 10.01 -12.99
CA GLU A 90 1.26 10.31 -12.64
C GLU A 90 2.21 9.14 -12.95
N GLU A 91 1.74 7.89 -12.89
CA GLU A 91 2.59 6.69 -13.10
C GLU A 91 2.92 6.37 -14.58
N PHE A 92 2.23 6.98 -15.55
CA PHE A 92 2.37 6.68 -16.99
C PHE A 92 2.62 7.92 -17.88
N SER A 93 3.06 9.03 -17.30
CA SER A 93 3.49 10.23 -18.06
C SER A 93 5.00 10.23 -18.34
#